data_AF-A0A3S9MN16-F1
#
_entry.id   AF-A0A3S9MN16-F1
#
_cell.length_a   1.000
_cell.length_b   1.000
_cell.length_c   1.000
_cell.angle_alpha   90.00
_cell.angle_beta   90.00
_cell.angle_gamma   90.00
#
_symmetry.space_group_name_H-M   'P 1'
#
loop_
_entity.id
_entity.type
_entity.pdbx_description
1 polymer ?
#
loop_
_entity_poly.entity_id
_entity_poly.type
_entity_poly.pdbx_seq_one_letter_code
_entity_poly.pdbx_strand_id
1 'polypeptide(L)'
;MMAAMRIRIDAVDLPGLACPASVDGTVPAYGNIHVAVQRRDRPAELLAPQPGDAPSATWTLECTTSASPTGTEVKGPYVQDRLGRRFIYLSWGTVDESGTFTMFRRAKLLLDVIPADVLAAAARDGLLVGRLGLTDGQGGPLCARVEPPHITWTAERAD
;
A
#
# COMPACT_ATOMS: atom_id res chain seq x y z
N MET A 1 -9.60 -18.22 -17.18
CA MET A 1 -8.70 -17.38 -18.01
C MET A 1 -8.09 -16.33 -17.10
N MET A 2 -6.80 -16.05 -17.23
CA MET A 2 -6.15 -14.94 -16.51
C MET A 2 -6.13 -13.70 -17.40
N ALA A 3 -6.45 -12.54 -16.85
CA ALA A 3 -6.39 -11.24 -17.53
C ALA A 3 -5.37 -10.34 -16.83
N ALA A 4 -4.74 -9.43 -17.58
CA ALA A 4 -3.86 -8.42 -17.01
C ALA A 4 -4.68 -7.32 -16.35
N MET A 5 -4.19 -6.79 -15.22
CA MET A 5 -4.79 -5.64 -14.53
C MET A 5 -3.67 -4.87 -13.81
N ARG A 6 -3.76 -3.55 -13.77
CA ARG A 6 -2.90 -2.72 -12.93
C ARG A 6 -3.63 -2.32 -11.65
N ILE A 7 -2.91 -2.27 -10.53
CA ILE A 7 -3.37 -1.60 -9.31
C ILE A 7 -2.59 -0.31 -9.16
N ARG A 8 -3.27 0.84 -9.19
CA ARG A 8 -2.67 2.14 -8.87
C ARG A 8 -3.02 2.52 -7.44
N ILE A 9 -2.03 2.89 -6.64
CA ILE A 9 -2.21 3.45 -5.31
C ILE A 9 -1.89 4.93 -5.43
N ASP A 10 -2.84 5.80 -5.14
CA ASP A 10 -2.68 7.25 -5.12
C ASP A 10 -2.83 7.74 -3.67
N ALA A 11 -1.74 8.24 -3.12
CA ALA A 11 -1.63 8.65 -1.73
C ALA A 11 -1.37 10.14 -1.59
N VAL A 12 -1.98 10.73 -0.57
CA VAL A 12 -1.79 12.11 -0.12
C VAL A 12 -1.57 12.14 1.40
N ASP A 13 -1.41 13.32 1.97
CA ASP A 13 -1.36 13.51 3.44
C ASP A 13 -0.30 12.60 4.08
N LEU A 14 0.96 12.76 3.65
CA LEU A 14 2.08 12.00 4.19
C LEU A 14 2.53 12.59 5.54
N PRO A 15 3.06 11.77 6.47
CA PRO A 15 3.27 12.14 7.88
C PRO A 15 4.47 13.08 8.13
N GLY A 16 5.19 13.49 7.09
CA GLY A 16 6.43 14.24 7.18
C GLY A 16 7.67 13.36 7.36
N LEU A 17 8.85 14.00 7.42
CA LEU A 17 10.14 13.34 7.55
C LEU A 17 10.49 12.91 8.98
N ALA A 18 9.71 13.33 9.97
CA ALA A 18 9.99 13.09 11.38
C ALA A 18 8.77 12.52 12.09
N CYS A 19 9.00 11.47 12.89
CA CYS A 19 8.02 10.93 13.81
C CYS A 19 8.63 11.00 15.21
N PRO A 20 8.07 11.80 16.13
CA PRO A 20 8.62 11.90 17.48
C PRO A 20 8.49 10.57 18.23
N ALA A 21 9.33 10.39 19.24
CA ALA A 21 9.22 9.27 20.16
C ALA A 21 7.87 9.32 20.89
N SER A 22 7.36 8.16 21.28
CA SER A 22 6.19 8.11 22.15
C SER A 22 6.52 8.68 23.55
N VAL A 23 5.53 9.25 24.22
CA VAL A 23 5.69 9.89 25.54
C VAL A 23 6.22 8.90 26.59
N ASP A 24 5.85 7.63 26.48
CA ASP A 24 6.29 6.54 27.35
C ASP A 24 7.66 5.95 26.95
N GLY A 25 8.28 6.43 25.86
CA GLY A 25 9.57 5.98 25.36
C GLY A 25 9.57 4.61 24.68
N THR A 26 8.41 3.96 24.53
CA THR A 26 8.30 2.62 23.92
C THR A 26 8.62 2.64 22.43
N VAL A 27 8.29 3.73 21.74
CA VAL A 27 8.55 3.94 20.31
C VAL A 27 9.65 4.99 20.16
N PRO A 28 10.78 4.69 19.51
CA PRO A 28 11.85 5.66 19.32
C PRO A 28 11.43 6.74 18.32
N ALA A 29 12.15 7.87 18.33
CA ALA A 29 12.00 8.87 17.29
C ALA A 29 12.58 8.36 15.96
N TYR A 30 11.93 8.70 14.86
CA TYR A 30 12.38 8.39 13.51
C TYR A 30 12.55 9.67 12.71
N GLY A 31 13.59 9.69 11.87
CA GLY A 31 13.90 10.79 10.94
C GLY A 31 14.13 10.27 9.53
N ASN A 32 14.14 11.19 8.55
CA ASN A 32 14.26 10.88 7.12
C ASN A 32 13.30 9.75 6.69
N ILE A 33 12.05 9.85 7.13
CA ILE A 33 11.03 8.82 6.92
C ILE A 33 10.69 8.73 5.43
N HIS A 34 10.59 7.50 4.93
CA HIS A 34 10.15 7.18 3.59
C HIS A 34 9.09 6.08 3.63
N VAL A 35 8.26 6.04 2.59
CA VAL A 35 7.27 4.98 2.34
C VAL A 35 7.51 4.31 1.01
N ALA A 36 7.34 2.99 0.95
CA ALA A 36 7.43 2.23 -0.29
C ALA A 36 6.47 1.05 -0.31
N VAL A 37 6.16 0.53 -1.50
CA VAL A 37 5.41 -0.73 -1.64
C VAL A 37 6.38 -1.91 -1.53
N GLN A 38 6.11 -2.82 -0.60
CA GLN A 38 7.00 -3.96 -0.33
C GLN A 38 6.64 -5.17 -1.20
N ARG A 39 7.65 -5.76 -1.87
CA ARG A 39 7.46 -7.00 -2.63
C ARG A 39 7.09 -8.16 -1.71
N ARG A 40 6.23 -9.05 -2.21
CA ARG A 40 5.89 -10.31 -1.56
C ARG A 40 7.13 -11.19 -1.43
N ASP A 41 7.29 -11.76 -0.23
CA ASP A 41 8.37 -12.69 0.15
C ASP A 41 9.81 -12.14 -0.02
N ARG A 42 9.96 -10.84 -0.30
CA ARG A 42 11.25 -10.15 -0.43
C ARG A 42 11.20 -8.77 0.25
N PRO A 43 11.29 -8.71 1.59
CA PRO A 43 11.08 -7.46 2.35
C PRO A 43 12.02 -6.31 2.02
N ALA A 44 13.23 -6.61 1.55
CA ALA A 44 14.22 -5.61 1.12
C ALA A 44 13.95 -5.05 -0.29
N GLU A 45 13.10 -5.70 -1.09
CA GLU A 45 12.72 -5.21 -2.41
C GLU A 45 11.53 -4.26 -2.29
N LEU A 46 11.84 -2.96 -2.32
CA LEU A 46 10.88 -1.87 -2.17
C LEU A 46 10.70 -1.17 -3.52
N LEU A 47 9.44 -0.97 -3.91
CA LEU A 47 9.09 -0.26 -5.14
C LEU A 47 9.01 1.24 -4.86
N ALA A 48 9.86 2.00 -5.56
CA ALA A 48 9.87 3.47 -5.61
C ALA A 48 9.62 4.13 -4.24
N PRO A 49 10.57 4.06 -3.29
CA PRO A 49 10.46 4.78 -2.02
C PRO A 49 10.21 6.26 -2.24
N GLN A 50 9.28 6.83 -1.47
CA GLN A 50 8.91 8.24 -1.50
C GLN A 50 9.21 8.88 -0.14
N PRO A 51 9.74 10.11 -0.10
CA PRO A 51 9.99 10.79 1.16
C PRO A 51 8.66 11.14 1.85
N GLY A 52 8.66 11.10 3.18
CA GLY A 52 7.48 11.30 4.01
C GLY A 52 6.89 12.71 3.95
N ASP A 53 7.58 13.68 3.37
CA ASP A 53 7.09 15.05 3.13
C ASP A 53 6.72 15.31 1.67
N ALA A 54 6.73 14.30 0.80
CA ALA A 54 6.22 14.46 -0.56
C ALA A 54 4.75 14.91 -0.54
N PRO A 55 4.31 15.79 -1.47
CA PRO A 55 2.92 16.23 -1.52
C PRO A 55 1.94 15.10 -1.87
N SER A 56 2.44 14.07 -2.55
CA SER A 56 1.69 12.87 -2.93
C SER A 56 2.66 11.74 -3.26
N ALA A 57 2.17 10.49 -3.23
CA ALA A 57 2.90 9.32 -3.68
C ALA A 57 2.00 8.42 -4.54
N THR A 58 2.52 7.94 -5.67
CA THR A 58 1.80 7.02 -6.56
C THR A 58 2.65 5.80 -6.88
N TRP A 59 2.03 4.61 -6.79
CA TRP A 59 2.63 3.35 -7.23
C TRP A 59 1.68 2.63 -8.17
N THR A 60 2.22 2.01 -9.23
CA THR A 60 1.46 1.14 -10.14
C THR A 60 2.02 -0.27 -10.07
N LEU A 61 1.15 -1.25 -9.82
CA LEU A 61 1.50 -2.63 -9.59
C LEU A 61 0.89 -3.50 -10.68
N GLU A 62 1.75 -4.19 -11.43
CA GLU A 62 1.32 -5.19 -12.41
C GLU A 62 0.71 -6.41 -11.70
N CYS A 63 -0.51 -6.75 -12.08
CA CYS A 63 -1.27 -7.87 -11.51
C CYS A 63 -1.93 -8.71 -12.61
N THR A 64 -2.35 -9.90 -12.23
CA THR A 64 -3.26 -10.73 -13.01
C THR A 64 -4.53 -10.98 -12.23
N THR A 65 -5.64 -11.11 -12.95
CA THR A 65 -6.94 -11.47 -12.39
C THR A 65 -7.46 -12.77 -12.99
N SER A 66 -8.21 -13.53 -12.21
CA SER A 66 -8.95 -14.69 -12.70
C SER A 66 -10.31 -14.78 -12.03
N ALA A 67 -11.34 -15.09 -12.81
CA ALA A 67 -12.65 -15.39 -12.23
C ALA A 67 -12.61 -16.69 -11.41
N SER A 68 -13.29 -16.69 -10.27
CA SER A 68 -13.51 -17.86 -9.42
C SER A 68 -14.95 -17.89 -8.91
N PRO A 69 -15.44 -19.04 -8.39
CA PRO A 69 -16.78 -19.12 -7.81
C PRO A 69 -17.04 -18.15 -6.65
N THR A 70 -15.98 -17.69 -5.97
CA THR A 70 -16.06 -16.75 -4.84
C THR A 70 -15.76 -15.30 -5.23
N GLY A 71 -15.61 -15.02 -6.53
CA GLY A 71 -15.35 -13.67 -7.07
C GLY A 71 -14.04 -13.59 -7.85
N THR A 72 -13.55 -12.36 -8.05
CA THR A 72 -12.31 -12.12 -8.78
C THR A 72 -11.09 -12.41 -7.89
N GLU A 73 -10.24 -13.31 -8.33
CA GLU A 73 -8.94 -13.53 -7.73
C GLU A 73 -7.90 -12.56 -8.31
N VAL A 74 -7.05 -11.96 -7.47
CA VAL A 74 -5.98 -11.04 -7.87
C VAL A 74 -4.64 -11.61 -7.42
N LYS A 75 -3.66 -11.63 -8.32
CA LYS A 75 -2.28 -12.07 -8.05
C LYS A 75 -1.29 -11.06 -8.61
N GLY A 76 -0.12 -10.98 -8.00
CA GLY A 76 0.96 -10.10 -8.44
C GLY A 76 2.13 -10.14 -7.48
N PRO A 77 3.31 -9.64 -7.88
CA PRO A 77 4.53 -9.67 -7.06
C PRO A 77 4.42 -8.82 -5.78
N TYR A 78 3.50 -7.87 -5.72
CA TYR A 78 3.26 -7.01 -4.56
C TYR A 78 1.98 -7.35 -3.79
N VAL A 79 1.17 -8.29 -4.32
CA VAL A 79 -0.03 -8.80 -3.64
C VAL A 79 0.39 -9.89 -2.68
N GLN A 80 0.25 -9.60 -1.39
CA GLN A 80 0.45 -10.55 -0.31
C GLN A 80 -0.74 -11.51 -0.26
N ASP A 81 -0.47 -12.75 0.12
CA ASP A 81 -1.49 -13.75 0.38
C ASP A 81 -1.04 -14.56 1.59
N ARG A 82 -1.53 -14.19 2.78
CA ARG A 82 -1.17 -14.82 4.05
C ARG A 82 -2.37 -14.92 4.97
N LEU A 83 -2.49 -16.06 5.64
CA LEU A 83 -3.59 -16.36 6.58
C LEU A 83 -4.99 -16.16 5.95
N GLY A 84 -5.13 -16.51 4.67
CA GLY A 84 -6.39 -16.39 3.93
C GLY A 84 -6.79 -14.96 3.60
N ARG A 85 -5.84 -14.02 3.62
CA ARG A 85 -6.11 -12.60 3.33
C ARG A 85 -5.16 -12.05 2.28
N ARG A 86 -5.72 -11.27 1.35
CA ARG A 86 -4.99 -10.56 0.30
C ARG A 86 -4.89 -9.08 0.59
N PHE A 87 -3.68 -8.56 0.47
CA PHE A 87 -3.38 -7.17 0.78
C PHE A 87 -2.07 -6.72 0.13
N ILE A 88 -1.85 -5.41 0.08
CA ILE A 88 -0.58 -4.81 -0.34
C ILE A 88 0.11 -4.23 0.90
N TYR A 89 1.43 -4.40 1.01
CA TYR A 89 2.20 -3.78 2.09
C TYR A 89 2.69 -2.40 1.66
N LEU A 90 2.35 -1.39 2.45
CA LEU A 90 3.14 -0.16 2.55
C LEU A 90 4.10 -0.32 3.72
N SER A 91 5.38 -0.07 3.47
CA SER A 91 6.45 -0.12 4.46
C SER A 91 6.99 1.28 4.71
N TRP A 92 7.03 1.66 5.98
CA TRP A 92 7.66 2.87 6.47
C TRP A 92 9.04 2.53 7.02
N GLY A 93 10.01 3.38 6.69
CA GLY A 93 11.38 3.21 7.13
C GLY A 93 12.14 4.51 7.17
N THR A 94 13.26 4.49 7.88
CA THR A 94 14.25 5.56 7.84
C THR A 94 15.24 5.28 6.73
N VAL A 95 15.66 6.32 6.01
CA VAL A 95 16.75 6.21 5.04
C VAL A 95 18.00 6.87 5.62
N ASP A 96 19.12 6.15 5.67
CA ASP A 96 20.38 6.71 6.15
C ASP A 96 21.16 7.44 5.04
N GLU A 97 22.34 7.99 5.37
CA GLU A 97 23.19 8.73 4.43
C GLU A 97 23.65 7.87 3.23
N SER A 98 23.69 6.53 3.39
CA SER A 98 24.04 5.60 2.32
C SER A 98 22.85 5.27 1.41
N GLY A 99 21.65 5.77 1.73
CA GLY A 99 20.41 5.42 1.06
C GLY A 99 19.80 4.11 1.55
N THR A 100 20.30 3.53 2.65
CA THR A 100 19.79 2.26 3.16
C THR A 100 18.46 2.47 3.88
N PHE A 101 17.43 1.77 3.42
CA PHE A 101 16.10 1.80 4.03
C PHE A 101 16.00 0.80 5.18
N THR A 102 15.72 1.29 6.39
CA THR A 102 15.46 0.47 7.58
C THR A 102 14.00 0.58 7.98
N MET A 103 13.23 -0.49 7.73
CA MET A 103 11.80 -0.53 8.03
C MET A 103 11.53 -0.52 9.53
N PHE A 104 10.58 0.30 9.98
CA PHE A 104 10.10 0.28 11.38
C PHE A 104 8.59 0.07 11.51
N ARG A 105 7.81 0.25 10.43
CA ARG A 105 6.33 0.16 10.48
C ARG A 105 5.75 -0.28 9.15
N ARG A 106 4.55 -0.86 9.18
CA ARG A 106 3.80 -1.27 7.98
C ARG A 106 2.31 -1.01 8.08
N ALA A 107 1.70 -0.77 6.94
CA ALA A 107 0.26 -0.80 6.71
C ALA A 107 -0.10 -1.89 5.68
N LYS A 108 -1.29 -2.47 5.83
CA LYS A 108 -1.84 -3.51 4.94
C LYS A 108 -3.07 -2.95 4.23
N LEU A 109 -2.93 -2.60 2.96
CA LEU A 109 -4.06 -2.18 2.12
C LEU A 109 -4.85 -3.43 1.74
N LEU A 110 -6.01 -3.63 2.35
CA LEU A 110 -6.75 -4.88 2.21
C LEU A 110 -7.48 -4.93 0.86
N LEU A 111 -7.31 -6.04 0.14
CA LEU A 111 -8.01 -6.28 -1.14
C LEU A 111 -9.32 -7.03 -0.94
N ASP A 112 -9.44 -7.82 0.14
CA ASP A 112 -10.65 -8.61 0.40
C ASP A 112 -11.85 -7.77 0.86
N VAL A 113 -11.64 -6.49 1.17
CA VAL A 113 -12.70 -5.54 1.55
C VAL A 113 -13.23 -4.76 0.33
N ILE A 114 -12.69 -5.01 -0.86
CA ILE A 114 -13.12 -4.34 -2.09
C ILE A 114 -14.47 -4.93 -2.52
N PRO A 115 -15.48 -4.09 -2.79
CA PRO A 115 -16.75 -4.56 -3.35
C PRO A 115 -16.55 -5.40 -4.62
N ALA A 116 -17.27 -6.51 -4.72
CA ALA A 116 -17.08 -7.49 -5.80
C ALA A 116 -17.35 -6.89 -7.19
N ASP A 117 -18.30 -5.96 -7.30
CA ASP A 117 -18.64 -5.23 -8.51
C ASP A 117 -17.51 -4.28 -8.94
N VAL A 118 -16.88 -3.57 -8.00
CA VAL A 118 -15.70 -2.73 -8.24
C VAL A 118 -14.54 -3.59 -8.74
N LEU A 119 -14.26 -4.71 -8.09
CA LEU A 119 -13.15 -5.57 -8.50
C LEU A 119 -13.42 -6.25 -9.86
N ALA A 120 -14.66 -6.64 -10.13
CA ALA A 120 -15.06 -7.18 -11.43
C ALA A 120 -14.99 -6.12 -12.54
N ALA A 121 -15.36 -4.88 -12.26
CA ALA A 121 -15.20 -3.77 -13.20
C ALA A 121 -13.72 -3.50 -13.50
N ALA A 122 -12.87 -3.40 -12.47
CA ALA A 122 -11.43 -3.21 -12.64
C ALA A 122 -10.76 -4.35 -13.42
N ALA A 123 -11.20 -5.60 -13.21
CA ALA A 123 -10.70 -6.74 -13.97
C ALA A 123 -11.08 -6.71 -15.46
N ARG A 124 -12.23 -6.10 -15.81
CA ARG A 124 -12.64 -5.89 -17.20
C ARG A 124 -11.96 -4.67 -17.83
N ASP A 125 -11.87 -3.58 -17.07
CA ASP A 125 -11.42 -2.28 -17.53
C ASP A 125 -9.89 -2.10 -17.41
N GLY A 126 -9.23 -2.99 -16.68
CA GLY A 126 -7.77 -3.10 -16.60
C GLY A 126 -7.11 -2.29 -15.49
N LEU A 127 -7.85 -1.50 -14.71
CA LEU A 127 -7.29 -0.66 -13.65
C LEU A 127 -8.15 -0.65 -12.37
N LEU A 128 -7.52 -0.98 -11.24
CA LEU A 128 -8.04 -0.79 -9.89
C LEU A 128 -7.27 0.35 -9.23
N VAL A 129 -7.97 1.34 -8.66
CA VAL A 129 -7.34 2.49 -8.01
C VAL A 129 -7.69 2.54 -6.52
N GLY A 130 -6.67 2.57 -5.66
CA GLY A 130 -6.79 2.78 -4.22
C GLY A 130 -6.33 4.18 -3.83
N ARG A 131 -7.21 4.96 -3.19
CA ARG A 131 -6.93 6.34 -2.74
C ARG A 131 -6.98 6.44 -1.22
N LEU A 132 -5.95 7.03 -0.61
CA LEU A 132 -5.82 7.12 0.85
C LEU A 132 -4.96 8.30 1.31
N GLY A 133 -5.18 8.75 2.55
CA GLY A 133 -4.21 9.53 3.32
C GLY A 133 -3.18 8.59 3.96
N LEU A 134 -1.95 9.05 4.21
CA LEU A 134 -0.88 8.24 4.79
C LEU A 134 -0.48 8.62 6.23
N THR A 135 -1.20 9.57 6.82
CA THR A 135 -1.07 9.96 8.22
C THR A 135 -2.16 9.27 9.06
N ASP A 136 -1.80 8.73 10.22
CA ASP A 136 -2.72 8.14 11.17
C ASP A 136 -3.39 9.19 12.07
N GLY A 137 -4.35 8.77 12.90
CA GLY A 137 -5.09 9.66 13.80
C GLY A 137 -4.22 10.33 14.89
N GLN A 138 -2.96 9.95 15.02
CA GLN A 138 -1.99 10.52 15.94
C GLN A 138 -0.99 11.44 15.22
N GLY A 139 -1.13 11.66 13.92
CA GLY A 139 -0.19 12.45 13.11
C GLY A 139 1.05 11.68 12.67
N GLY A 140 1.11 10.37 12.91
CA GLY A 140 2.24 9.51 12.55
C GLY A 140 1.99 8.70 11.28
N PRO A 141 2.94 7.83 10.88
CA PRO A 141 2.77 7.03 9.67
C PRO A 141 1.64 5.99 9.80
N LEU A 142 0.76 5.94 8.79
CA LEU A 142 -0.36 5.00 8.72
C LEU A 142 0.09 3.55 8.92
N CYS A 143 -0.66 2.77 9.70
CA CYS A 143 -0.24 1.43 10.08
C CYS A 143 -1.38 0.40 10.12
N ALA A 144 -1.04 -0.83 10.51
CA ALA A 144 -1.98 -1.92 10.74
C ALA A 144 -2.80 -2.28 9.48
N ARG A 145 -4.12 -2.40 9.60
CA ARG A 145 -5.04 -2.76 8.50
C ARG A 145 -5.70 -1.49 7.98
N VAL A 146 -5.62 -1.28 6.67
CA VAL A 146 -6.25 -0.17 5.98
C VAL A 146 -7.40 -0.73 5.16
N GLU A 147 -8.60 -0.34 5.57
CA GLU A 147 -9.89 -0.68 4.99
C GLU A 147 -10.77 0.60 4.97
N PRO A 148 -11.84 0.65 4.17
CA PRO A 148 -12.77 1.78 4.19
C PRO A 148 -13.20 2.13 5.62
N PRO A 149 -13.32 3.43 5.98
CA PRO A 149 -13.25 4.60 5.10
C PRO A 149 -11.82 5.14 4.84
N HIS A 150 -10.77 4.55 5.40
CA HIS A 150 -9.39 5.06 5.30
C HIS A 150 -8.77 4.89 3.90
N ILE A 151 -9.35 4.02 3.08
CA ILE A 151 -9.01 3.84 1.67
C ILE A 151 -10.30 3.74 0.86
N THR A 152 -10.33 4.40 -0.29
CA THR A 152 -11.38 4.24 -1.29
C THR A 152 -10.85 3.46 -2.48
N TRP A 153 -11.60 2.47 -2.94
CA TRP A 153 -11.27 1.66 -4.11
C TRP A 153 -12.25 1.95 -5.25
N THR A 154 -11.74 2.20 -6.45
CA THR A 154 -12.54 2.41 -7.66
C THR A 154 -12.00 1.63 -8.84
N ALA A 155 -12.88 1.23 -9.75
CA ALA A 155 -12.50 0.72 -11.06
C ALA A 155 -12.33 1.89 -12.04
N GLU A 156 -11.27 1.85 -12.82
CA GLU A 156 -11.00 2.80 -13.89
C GLU A 156 -10.59 2.02 -15.15
N ARG A 157 -10.54 2.70 -16.30
CA ARG A 157 -9.97 2.09 -17.51
C ARG A 157 -8.47 2.27 -17.53
N ALA A 158 -7.76 1.21 -17.91
CA ALA A 158 -6.39 1.32 -18.35
C ALA A 158 -6.38 2.07 -19.70
N ASP A 159 -5.53 3.10 -19.79
CA ASP A 159 -5.16 3.73 -21.06
C ASP A 159 -4.49 2.74 -22.02
#